data_AF-A0A448ZK65-F1
#
_entry.id   AF-A0A448ZK65-F1
#
_cell.length_a   1.000
_cell.length_b   1.000
_cell.length_c   1.000
_cell.angle_alpha   90.00
_cell.angle_beta   90.00
_cell.angle_gamma   90.00
#
_symmetry.space_group_name_H-M   'P 1'
#
loop_
_entity.id
_entity.type
_entity.pdbx_description
1 polymer ?
#
loop_
_entity_poly.entity_id
_entity_poly.type
_entity_poly.pdbx_seq_one_letter_code
_entity_poly.pdbx_strand_id
1 'polypeptide(L)'
;MQSYDVCTTCKFALTFALATLSICEGLEVTIAGGTGKLGRLLLPKLVDHDVTVLTRNSFLASAPNRVTEVFGYLGKGFLKKHPHVSLRDWDGGDLLDIVGSDFLGWQQDALKSADVVVHMVGGYTEQREMATERLVRESFEFNKSAVHVTVNPLEEEITFISPGMVTLKKKRIQKCEDMVRDNCISSRCLRLEAFKDEEACEEIFKTIESLV
;
A
#
# COMPACT_ATOMS: atom_id res chain seq x y z
N MET A 1 -70.78 21.58 15.35
CA MET A 1 -69.63 22.43 15.72
C MET A 1 -68.44 21.51 15.91
N GLN A 2 -67.52 21.55 14.95
CA GLN A 2 -66.22 20.89 15.01
C GLN A 2 -65.28 21.75 15.88
N SER A 3 -64.46 21.09 16.70
CA SER A 3 -63.26 21.66 17.31
C SER A 3 -62.12 20.68 17.08
N TYR A 4 -61.14 21.13 16.30
CA TYR A 4 -59.92 20.43 15.91
C TYR A 4 -58.79 20.63 16.92
N ASP A 5 -57.91 19.61 16.97
CA ASP A 5 -56.45 19.62 17.23
C ASP A 5 -55.96 20.10 18.63
N VAL A 6 -54.93 19.50 19.24
CA VAL A 6 -53.54 19.49 18.75
C VAL A 6 -52.71 18.34 19.36
N CYS A 7 -52.01 17.64 18.45
CA CYS A 7 -50.67 17.04 18.56
C CYS A 7 -50.41 15.86 19.50
N THR A 8 -50.58 14.64 18.96
CA THR A 8 -49.97 13.40 19.49
C THR A 8 -48.98 12.81 18.48
N THR A 9 -48.16 13.66 17.82
CA THR A 9 -47.37 13.19 16.67
C THR A 9 -45.94 13.77 16.59
N CYS A 10 -45.29 14.04 17.72
CA CYS A 10 -43.88 14.49 17.73
C CYS A 10 -42.92 13.60 18.55
N LYS A 11 -43.23 12.31 18.75
CA LYS A 11 -42.30 11.37 19.43
C LYS A 11 -41.77 10.22 18.58
N PHE A 12 -42.16 10.11 17.31
CA PHE A 12 -41.72 9.01 16.44
C PHE A 12 -40.65 9.37 15.40
N ALA A 13 -40.16 10.61 15.36
CA ALA A 13 -39.21 11.06 14.34
C ALA A 13 -37.76 11.27 14.85
N LEU A 14 -37.45 10.94 16.11
CA LEU A 14 -36.09 11.11 16.67
C LEU A 14 -35.31 9.79 16.81
N THR A 15 -35.87 8.66 16.39
CA THR A 15 -35.21 7.34 16.46
C THR A 15 -34.70 6.85 15.10
N PHE A 16 -35.00 7.56 14.01
CA PHE A 16 -34.66 7.15 12.64
C PHE A 16 -33.62 8.03 11.94
N ALA A 17 -33.02 8.99 12.67
CA ALA A 17 -31.95 9.86 12.18
C ALA A 17 -30.60 9.62 12.87
N LEU A 18 -30.45 8.50 13.60
CA LEU A 18 -29.19 7.75 13.54
C LEU A 18 -29.22 6.95 12.24
N ALA A 19 -29.25 7.68 11.13
CA ALA A 19 -28.67 7.18 9.91
C ALA A 19 -27.29 6.70 10.33
N THR A 20 -27.09 5.40 10.15
CA THR A 20 -25.81 4.75 10.03
C THR A 20 -24.88 5.68 9.24
N LEU A 21 -24.18 6.57 9.94
CA LEU A 21 -22.84 6.93 9.57
C LEU A 21 -22.16 5.58 9.58
N SER A 22 -22.11 4.94 8.40
CA SER A 22 -21.08 3.98 8.12
C SER A 22 -19.84 4.72 8.51
N ILE A 23 -19.32 4.42 9.71
CA ILE A 23 -17.96 4.75 10.04
C ILE A 23 -17.24 4.05 8.89
N CYS A 24 -16.72 4.87 7.98
CA CYS A 24 -15.85 4.39 6.92
C CYS A 24 -14.72 3.70 7.69
N GLU A 25 -14.79 2.38 7.84
CA GLU A 25 -13.75 1.63 8.53
C GLU A 25 -12.50 1.85 7.70
N GLY A 26 -11.48 2.44 8.32
CA GLY A 26 -10.21 2.67 7.66
C GLY A 26 -9.69 1.34 7.11
N LEU A 27 -9.15 1.36 5.89
CA LEU A 27 -8.59 0.16 5.28
C LEU A 27 -7.32 -0.26 6.02
N GLU A 28 -7.05 -1.56 6.03
CA GLU A 28 -5.74 -2.10 6.34
C GLU A 28 -4.88 -2.18 5.07
N VAL A 29 -3.91 -1.27 4.95
CA VAL A 29 -3.10 -1.10 3.74
C VAL A 29 -1.68 -1.60 3.96
N THR A 30 -1.25 -2.59 3.20
CA THR A 30 0.12 -3.08 3.21
C THR A 30 0.90 -2.56 2.00
N ILE A 31 2.04 -1.90 2.25
CA ILE A 31 2.83 -1.24 1.19
C ILE A 31 4.24 -1.83 1.13
N ALA A 32 4.53 -2.53 0.04
CA ALA A 32 5.89 -2.94 -0.30
C ALA A 32 6.62 -1.81 -1.03
N GLY A 33 7.76 -1.36 -0.50
CA GLY A 33 8.50 -0.23 -1.07
C GLY A 33 8.04 1.16 -0.61
N GLY A 34 7.21 1.22 0.45
CA GLY A 34 6.68 2.48 0.99
C GLY A 34 7.74 3.45 1.57
N THR A 35 8.98 3.00 1.76
CA THR A 35 10.09 3.85 2.19
C THR A 35 10.71 4.68 1.06
N GLY A 36 10.30 4.44 -0.20
CA GLY A 36 10.75 5.17 -1.38
C GLY A 36 10.19 6.60 -1.46
N LYS A 37 10.54 7.34 -2.53
CA LYS A 37 10.09 8.74 -2.73
C LYS A 37 8.56 8.84 -2.75
N LEU A 38 7.89 8.07 -3.59
CA LEU A 38 6.43 8.04 -3.70
C LEU A 38 5.76 7.58 -2.40
N GLY A 39 6.26 6.53 -1.77
CA GLY A 39 5.67 6.02 -0.52
C GLY A 39 5.68 7.07 0.59
N ARG A 40 6.74 7.87 0.72
CA ARG A 40 6.81 8.98 1.67
C ARG A 40 5.80 10.10 1.44
N LEU A 41 5.38 10.31 0.19
CA LEU A 41 4.33 11.27 -0.16
C LEU A 41 2.94 10.69 0.06
N LEU A 42 2.79 9.38 -0.15
CA LEU A 42 1.52 8.66 0.01
C LEU A 42 1.14 8.46 1.48
N LEU A 43 2.09 8.08 2.34
CA LEU A 43 1.80 7.75 3.75
C LEU A 43 1.04 8.86 4.51
N PRO A 44 1.40 10.17 4.41
CA PRO A 44 0.62 11.24 5.03
C PRO A 44 -0.81 11.40 4.51
N LYS A 45 -1.16 10.84 3.35
CA LYS A 45 -2.53 10.88 2.80
C LYS A 45 -3.40 9.74 3.33
N LEU A 46 -2.79 8.63 3.75
CA LEU A 46 -3.48 7.44 4.27
C LEU A 46 -3.73 7.54 5.79
N VAL A 47 -4.01 8.75 6.32
CA VAL A 47 -4.10 8.99 7.76
C VAL A 47 -5.31 8.35 8.43
N ASP A 48 -6.34 8.09 7.63
CA ASP A 48 -7.59 7.45 8.04
C ASP A 48 -7.55 5.93 7.83
N HIS A 49 -6.36 5.36 7.62
CA HIS A 49 -6.12 3.93 7.39
C HIS A 49 -5.02 3.40 8.28
N ASP A 50 -5.06 2.10 8.58
CA ASP A 50 -3.96 1.41 9.23
C ASP A 50 -2.99 0.92 8.17
N VAL A 51 -1.73 1.40 8.23
CA VAL A 51 -0.75 1.17 7.16
C VAL A 51 0.42 0.36 7.68
N THR A 52 0.69 -0.78 7.05
CA THR A 52 1.89 -1.58 7.29
C THR A 52 2.87 -1.42 6.15
N VAL A 53 4.02 -0.79 6.41
CA VAL A 53 5.09 -0.64 5.40
C VAL A 53 6.07 -1.79 5.53
N LEU A 54 6.20 -2.57 4.46
CA LEU A 54 7.19 -3.64 4.38
C LEU A 54 8.57 -3.06 4.04
N THR A 55 9.53 -3.25 4.93
CA THR A 55 10.88 -2.66 4.85
C THR A 55 11.97 -3.73 5.00
N ARG A 56 13.12 -3.54 4.34
CA ARG A 56 14.27 -4.45 4.53
C ARG A 56 14.85 -4.40 5.94
N ASN A 57 14.69 -3.26 6.61
CA ASN A 57 15.16 -3.03 7.96
C ASN A 57 14.39 -1.86 8.59
N SER A 58 13.52 -2.17 9.54
CA SER A 58 12.59 -1.29 10.22
C SER A 58 13.33 -0.36 11.17
N PHE A 59 14.41 -0.83 11.78
CA PHE A 59 15.31 0.00 12.60
C PHE A 59 15.95 1.11 11.77
N LEU A 60 16.52 0.77 10.60
CA LEU A 60 17.14 1.76 9.71
C LEU A 60 16.10 2.70 9.09
N ALA A 61 14.92 2.18 8.74
CA ALA A 61 13.83 2.98 8.20
C ALA A 61 13.22 3.95 9.24
N SER A 62 13.23 3.59 10.52
CA SER A 62 12.71 4.39 11.64
C SER A 62 13.76 5.25 12.35
N ALA A 63 15.04 5.12 11.99
CA ALA A 63 16.14 5.83 12.62
C ALA A 63 15.87 7.35 12.71
N PRO A 64 16.43 8.08 13.69
CA PRO A 64 16.20 9.53 13.78
C PRO A 64 16.89 10.32 12.66
N ASN A 65 17.92 9.73 12.02
CA ASN A 65 18.65 10.29 10.90
C ASN A 65 18.77 9.23 9.80
N ARG A 66 18.84 9.66 8.53
CA ARG A 66 19.08 8.74 7.40
C ARG A 66 20.44 8.09 7.57
N VAL A 67 20.45 6.78 7.84
CA VAL A 67 21.67 6.04 8.15
C VAL A 67 22.45 5.68 6.88
N THR A 68 21.74 5.36 5.79
CA THR A 68 22.37 5.08 4.49
C THR A 68 21.51 5.56 3.34
N GLU A 69 22.11 5.67 2.15
CA GLU A 69 21.34 5.96 0.94
C GLU A 69 20.59 4.75 0.39
N VAL A 70 21.08 3.55 0.70
CA VAL A 70 20.63 2.26 0.18
C VAL A 70 19.32 1.79 0.82
N PHE A 71 19.10 2.11 2.10
CA PHE A 71 17.85 1.82 2.80
C PHE A 71 16.91 3.03 2.73
N GLY A 72 15.64 2.78 2.44
CA GLY A 72 14.62 3.83 2.50
C GLY A 72 14.40 4.30 3.95
N TYR A 73 13.89 5.52 4.11
CA TYR A 73 13.89 6.22 5.40
C TYR A 73 12.60 7.01 5.61
N LEU A 74 11.88 6.73 6.71
CA LEU A 74 10.69 7.48 7.14
C LEU A 74 10.99 8.38 8.34
N GLY A 75 11.78 7.85 9.28
CA GLY A 75 12.29 8.58 10.43
C GLY A 75 11.36 8.60 11.64
N LYS A 76 11.96 8.58 12.84
CA LYS A 76 11.23 8.51 14.12
C LYS A 76 10.20 9.63 14.32
N GLY A 77 10.53 10.84 13.87
CA GLY A 77 9.64 12.00 13.98
C GLY A 77 8.37 11.87 13.13
N PHE A 78 8.48 11.21 11.97
CA PHE A 78 7.33 10.91 11.11
C PHE A 78 6.42 9.88 11.76
N LEU A 79 6.98 8.74 12.18
CA LEU A 79 6.22 7.64 12.79
C LEU A 79 5.51 8.08 14.08
N LYS A 80 6.15 8.93 14.89
CA LYS A 80 5.50 9.50 16.09
C LYS A 80 4.28 10.35 15.76
N LYS A 81 4.25 11.02 14.59
CA LYS A 81 3.12 11.82 14.13
C LYS A 81 2.02 11.00 13.45
N HIS A 82 2.33 9.78 13.01
CA HIS A 82 1.44 8.90 12.26
C HIS A 82 1.40 7.51 12.93
N PRO A 83 0.71 7.37 14.08
CA PRO A 83 0.73 6.14 14.88
C PRO A 83 0.04 4.94 14.20
N HIS A 84 -0.78 5.17 13.17
CA HIS A 84 -1.38 4.14 12.31
C HIS A 84 -0.39 3.56 11.28
N VAL A 85 0.79 4.18 11.10
CA VAL A 85 1.84 3.66 10.22
C VAL A 85 2.79 2.77 11.03
N SER A 86 2.76 1.47 10.75
CA SER A 86 3.69 0.49 11.28
C SER A 86 4.75 0.10 10.24
N LEU A 87 5.92 -0.33 10.72
CA LEU A 87 6.95 -0.91 9.87
C LEU A 87 7.07 -2.38 10.17
N ARG A 88 7.05 -3.20 9.13
CA ARG A 88 7.34 -4.63 9.26
C ARG A 88 8.58 -4.98 8.47
N ASP A 89 9.50 -5.63 9.14
CA ASP A 89 10.65 -6.20 8.48
C ASP A 89 10.26 -7.37 7.58
N TRP A 90 10.77 -7.34 6.36
CA TRP A 90 10.71 -8.44 5.41
C TRP A 90 11.94 -8.39 4.50
N ASP A 91 12.30 -9.51 3.89
CA ASP A 91 13.45 -9.54 3.00
C ASP A 91 13.16 -8.87 1.64
N GLY A 92 11.89 -8.75 1.24
CA GLY A 92 11.50 -8.15 -0.04
C GLY A 92 12.24 -8.77 -1.24
N GLY A 93 12.56 -10.07 -1.16
CA GLY A 93 13.36 -10.78 -2.16
C GLY A 93 14.84 -10.38 -2.18
N ASP A 94 15.38 -9.79 -1.12
CA ASP A 94 16.82 -9.54 -1.00
C ASP A 94 17.56 -10.88 -0.83
N LEU A 95 18.57 -11.11 -1.67
CA LEU A 95 19.40 -12.32 -1.67
C LEU A 95 20.62 -12.16 -0.75
N LEU A 96 20.76 -11.03 -0.06
CA LEU A 96 21.82 -10.85 0.91
C LEU A 96 21.59 -11.80 2.11
N ASP A 97 22.53 -12.72 2.34
CA ASP A 97 22.53 -13.73 3.41
C ASP A 97 22.32 -13.16 4.84
N ILE A 98 22.48 -11.85 5.02
CA ILE A 98 22.27 -11.13 6.29
C ILE A 98 20.79 -10.98 6.65
N VAL A 99 19.90 -11.31 5.72
CA VAL A 99 18.46 -11.03 5.78
C VAL A 99 17.66 -12.35 5.88
N GLY A 100 18.30 -13.50 5.64
CA GLY A 100 17.64 -14.81 5.57
C GLY A 100 17.61 -15.55 6.89
N SER A 101 16.55 -15.35 7.69
CA SER A 101 15.93 -16.28 8.68
C SER A 101 15.11 -15.53 9.75
N ASP A 102 15.44 -14.26 10.02
CA ASP A 102 14.85 -13.48 11.12
C ASP A 102 13.51 -12.80 10.77
N PHE A 103 13.07 -12.87 9.52
CA PHE A 103 11.83 -12.22 9.06
C PHE A 103 10.62 -13.15 9.01
N LEU A 104 10.65 -14.28 9.70
CA LEU A 104 9.47 -15.15 9.83
C LEU A 104 8.29 -14.37 10.44
N GLY A 105 7.09 -14.65 9.92
CA GLY A 105 5.82 -14.13 10.44
C GLY A 105 5.34 -12.83 9.82
N TRP A 106 6.13 -12.15 8.96
CA TRP A 106 5.69 -10.89 8.33
C TRP A 106 4.38 -11.06 7.54
N GLN A 107 4.14 -12.25 6.97
CA GLN A 107 2.93 -12.56 6.22
C GLN A 107 1.69 -12.50 7.10
N GLN A 108 1.79 -13.02 8.31
CA GLN A 108 0.68 -13.03 9.25
C GLN A 108 0.40 -11.62 9.78
N ASP A 109 1.46 -10.83 10.00
CA ASP A 109 1.35 -9.47 10.51
C ASP A 109 0.85 -8.48 9.44
N ALA A 110 1.22 -8.69 8.17
CA ALA A 110 0.97 -7.71 7.11
C ALA A 110 -0.07 -8.13 6.07
N LEU A 111 -0.34 -9.42 5.86
CA LEU A 111 -1.26 -9.87 4.80
C LEU A 111 -2.59 -10.36 5.34
N LYS A 112 -2.61 -10.98 6.53
CA LYS A 112 -3.80 -11.66 7.07
C LYS A 112 -5.06 -10.78 7.10
N SER A 113 -4.89 -9.51 7.45
CA SER A 113 -5.98 -8.55 7.60
C SER A 113 -5.96 -7.42 6.57
N ALA A 114 -4.97 -7.42 5.66
CA ALA A 114 -4.86 -6.37 4.64
C ALA A 114 -6.05 -6.37 3.66
N ASP A 115 -6.72 -5.24 3.54
CA ASP A 115 -7.70 -5.01 2.48
C ASP A 115 -6.99 -4.73 1.15
N VAL A 116 -5.84 -4.06 1.21
CA VAL A 116 -5.08 -3.62 0.03
C VAL A 116 -3.61 -3.92 0.19
N VAL A 117 -3.00 -4.48 -0.86
CA VAL A 117 -1.55 -4.70 -0.96
C VAL A 117 -0.99 -3.89 -2.12
N VAL A 118 -0.17 -2.89 -1.83
CA VAL A 118 0.42 -1.97 -2.81
C VAL A 118 1.86 -2.37 -3.12
N HIS A 119 2.12 -2.67 -4.39
CA HIS A 119 3.43 -3.10 -4.90
C HIS A 119 4.17 -1.90 -5.49
N MET A 120 5.00 -1.26 -4.66
CA MET A 120 5.85 -0.11 -5.02
C MET A 120 7.35 -0.41 -4.85
N VAL A 121 7.73 -1.69 -4.90
CA VAL A 121 9.13 -2.10 -4.76
C VAL A 121 9.98 -1.37 -5.80
N GLY A 122 11.01 -0.67 -5.34
CA GLY A 122 11.89 0.11 -6.21
C GLY A 122 12.83 -0.76 -7.05
N GLY A 123 13.49 -0.15 -8.04
CA GLY A 123 14.42 -0.85 -8.94
C GLY A 123 13.72 -1.77 -9.94
N TYR A 124 14.46 -2.14 -11.00
CA TYR A 124 13.99 -3.01 -12.10
C TYR A 124 14.89 -4.25 -12.22
N THR A 125 15.20 -4.85 -11.07
CA THR A 125 16.06 -6.02 -10.91
C THR A 125 15.22 -7.27 -10.65
N GLU A 126 15.86 -8.44 -10.55
CA GLU A 126 15.20 -9.72 -10.22
C GLU A 126 14.56 -9.69 -8.84
N GLN A 127 15.11 -8.89 -7.92
CA GLN A 127 14.53 -8.67 -6.59
C GLN A 127 13.07 -8.19 -6.66
N ARG A 128 12.73 -7.35 -7.65
CA ARG A 128 11.35 -6.88 -7.85
C ARG A 128 10.42 -8.04 -8.19
N GLU A 129 10.86 -8.95 -9.08
CA GLU A 129 10.10 -10.13 -9.46
C GLU A 129 9.90 -11.06 -8.27
N MET A 130 10.96 -11.30 -7.48
CA MET A 130 10.90 -12.13 -6.27
C MET A 130 9.97 -11.53 -5.21
N ALA A 131 10.05 -10.21 -4.97
CA ALA A 131 9.16 -9.54 -4.03
C ALA A 131 7.68 -9.68 -4.45
N THR A 132 7.40 -9.49 -5.74
CA THR A 132 6.04 -9.60 -6.29
C THR A 132 5.52 -11.03 -6.19
N GLU A 133 6.33 -12.02 -6.59
CA GLU A 133 5.97 -13.44 -6.49
C GLU A 133 5.63 -13.81 -5.05
N ARG A 134 6.46 -13.41 -4.08
CA ARG A 134 6.23 -13.71 -2.67
C ARG A 134 4.97 -13.05 -2.14
N LEU A 135 4.74 -11.77 -2.43
CA LEU A 135 3.48 -11.12 -2.03
C LEU A 135 2.26 -11.85 -2.59
N VAL A 136 2.27 -12.19 -3.86
CA VAL A 136 1.16 -12.92 -4.50
C VAL A 136 0.99 -14.31 -3.89
N ARG A 137 2.07 -15.09 -3.77
CA ARG A 137 2.07 -16.45 -3.22
C ARG A 137 1.58 -16.48 -1.78
N GLU A 138 2.07 -15.58 -0.93
CA GLU A 138 1.71 -15.54 0.48
C GLU A 138 0.30 -14.97 0.68
N SER A 139 -0.15 -14.00 -0.13
CA SER A 139 -1.55 -13.56 -0.10
C SER A 139 -2.52 -14.71 -0.40
N PHE A 140 -2.16 -15.67 -1.24
CA PHE A 140 -3.01 -16.86 -1.43
C PHE A 140 -3.20 -17.70 -0.17
N GLU A 141 -2.22 -17.72 0.72
CA GLU A 141 -2.31 -18.50 1.96
C GLU A 141 -3.01 -17.70 3.06
N PHE A 142 -2.65 -16.42 3.21
CA PHE A 142 -3.07 -15.60 4.35
C PHE A 142 -4.33 -14.77 4.09
N ASN A 143 -4.53 -14.26 2.87
CA ASN A 143 -5.66 -13.39 2.53
C ASN A 143 -5.88 -13.26 1.01
N LYS A 144 -6.72 -14.14 0.45
CA LYS A 144 -7.05 -14.16 -0.99
C LYS A 144 -7.93 -12.99 -1.44
N SER A 145 -8.60 -12.32 -0.49
CA SER A 145 -9.53 -11.23 -0.77
C SER A 145 -8.86 -9.88 -0.92
N ALA A 146 -7.62 -9.73 -0.46
CA ALA A 146 -6.88 -8.48 -0.57
C ALA A 146 -6.80 -8.01 -2.02
N VAL A 147 -6.99 -6.70 -2.24
CA VAL A 147 -6.83 -6.08 -3.55
C VAL A 147 -5.37 -5.76 -3.78
N HIS A 148 -4.78 -6.30 -4.84
CA HIS A 148 -3.38 -6.03 -5.17
C HIS A 148 -3.26 -4.87 -6.16
N VAL A 149 -2.57 -3.81 -5.78
CA VAL A 149 -2.32 -2.63 -6.61
C VAL A 149 -0.85 -2.59 -7.02
N THR A 150 -0.53 -2.79 -8.30
CA THR A 150 0.85 -2.61 -8.80
C THR A 150 1.06 -1.20 -9.28
N VAL A 151 2.16 -0.58 -8.87
CA VAL A 151 2.53 0.79 -9.26
C VAL A 151 3.82 0.75 -10.06
N ASN A 152 3.74 1.15 -11.33
CA ASN A 152 4.85 1.12 -12.27
C ASN A 152 4.90 2.41 -13.09
N PRO A 153 6.08 2.80 -13.61
CA PRO A 153 6.17 3.90 -14.56
C PRO A 153 5.56 3.52 -15.91
N LEU A 154 5.22 4.54 -16.71
CA LEU A 154 4.98 4.39 -18.14
C LEU A 154 6.18 3.74 -18.85
N GLU A 155 5.92 2.97 -19.90
CA GLU A 155 6.97 2.18 -20.55
C GLU A 155 8.01 3.03 -21.26
N GLU A 156 7.57 4.09 -21.92
CA GLU A 156 8.39 5.07 -22.62
C GLU A 156 9.38 5.77 -21.69
N GLU A 157 9.05 5.87 -20.39
CA GLU A 157 9.85 6.60 -19.43
C GLU A 157 10.94 5.79 -18.75
N ILE A 158 10.88 4.45 -18.85
CA ILE A 158 11.87 3.54 -18.27
C ILE A 158 13.29 3.88 -18.75
N THR A 159 13.43 4.32 -20.00
CA THR A 159 14.72 4.73 -20.59
C THR A 159 15.35 5.92 -19.86
N PHE A 160 14.52 6.85 -19.36
CA PHE A 160 14.99 8.06 -18.68
C PHE A 160 15.31 7.81 -17.21
N ILE A 161 14.46 7.05 -16.51
CA ILE A 161 14.60 6.80 -15.06
C ILE A 161 15.59 5.68 -14.73
N SER A 162 15.84 4.76 -15.67
CA SER A 162 16.74 3.64 -15.46
C SER A 162 17.40 3.23 -16.79
N PRO A 163 18.42 3.98 -17.24
CA PRO A 163 19.10 3.67 -18.50
C PRO A 163 19.75 2.27 -18.48
N GLY A 164 19.89 1.69 -19.68
CA GLY A 164 20.46 0.36 -19.89
C GLY A 164 19.48 -0.80 -19.69
N MET A 165 19.66 -1.89 -20.45
CA MET A 165 18.83 -3.11 -20.39
C MET A 165 17.30 -2.84 -20.40
N VAL A 166 16.86 -1.80 -21.11
CA VAL A 166 15.46 -1.30 -21.07
C VAL A 166 14.45 -2.40 -21.41
N THR A 167 14.72 -3.19 -22.45
CA THR A 167 13.86 -4.32 -22.85
C THR A 167 13.68 -5.33 -21.72
N LEU A 168 14.75 -5.66 -21.00
CA LEU A 168 14.68 -6.57 -19.85
C LEU A 168 13.84 -5.94 -18.74
N LYS A 169 14.09 -4.66 -18.41
CA LYS A 169 13.34 -3.94 -17.36
C LYS A 169 11.84 -3.87 -17.65
N LYS A 170 11.46 -3.55 -18.89
CA LYS A 170 10.07 -3.61 -19.38
C LYS A 170 9.46 -4.99 -19.18
N LYS A 171 10.17 -6.04 -19.60
CA LYS A 171 9.72 -7.43 -19.42
C LYS A 171 9.52 -7.79 -17.95
N ARG A 172 10.41 -7.34 -17.06
CA ARG A 172 10.28 -7.58 -15.60
C ARG A 172 9.04 -6.91 -15.03
N ILE A 173 8.81 -5.65 -15.39
CA ILE A 173 7.62 -4.91 -14.95
C ILE A 173 6.37 -5.63 -15.43
N GLN A 174 6.29 -5.95 -16.72
CA GLN A 174 5.14 -6.67 -17.29
C GLN A 174 4.90 -7.99 -16.57
N LYS A 175 5.95 -8.77 -16.32
CA LYS A 175 5.86 -10.03 -15.57
C LYS A 175 5.29 -9.83 -14.16
N CYS A 176 5.64 -8.75 -13.47
CA CYS A 176 5.09 -8.45 -12.15
C CYS A 176 3.59 -8.14 -12.22
N GLU A 177 3.16 -7.38 -13.23
CA GLU A 177 1.75 -7.06 -13.45
C GLU A 177 0.94 -8.29 -13.85
N ASP A 178 1.48 -9.13 -14.74
CA ASP A 178 0.87 -10.39 -15.14
C ASP A 178 0.75 -11.32 -13.94
N MET A 179 1.80 -11.44 -13.10
CA MET A 179 1.74 -12.23 -11.87
C MET A 179 0.61 -11.78 -10.95
N VAL A 180 0.40 -10.47 -10.75
CA VAL A 180 -0.69 -9.99 -9.90
C VAL A 180 -2.05 -10.20 -10.57
N ARG A 181 -2.20 -9.80 -11.84
CA ARG A 181 -3.47 -9.87 -12.56
C ARG A 181 -3.98 -11.29 -12.74
N ASP A 182 -3.08 -12.23 -13.03
CA ASP A 182 -3.47 -13.59 -13.39
C ASP A 182 -3.68 -14.48 -12.15
N ASN A 183 -3.28 -14.01 -10.96
CA ASN A 183 -3.33 -14.80 -9.72
C ASN A 183 -4.22 -14.17 -8.63
N CYS A 184 -4.34 -12.85 -8.55
CA CYS A 184 -5.16 -12.20 -7.53
C CYS A 184 -6.61 -12.04 -8.00
N ILE A 185 -7.58 -12.32 -7.12
CA ILE A 185 -9.02 -12.18 -7.43
C ILE A 185 -9.35 -10.75 -7.82
N SER A 186 -8.79 -9.80 -7.07
CA SER A 186 -8.93 -8.37 -7.31
C SER A 186 -7.56 -7.74 -7.47
N SER A 187 -7.35 -7.08 -8.60
CA SER A 187 -6.12 -6.36 -8.88
C SER A 187 -6.35 -5.04 -9.63
N ARG A 188 -5.42 -4.11 -9.47
CA ARG A 188 -5.30 -2.88 -10.26
C ARG A 188 -3.84 -2.69 -10.66
N CYS A 189 -3.61 -2.38 -11.93
CA CYS A 189 -2.27 -2.07 -12.43
C CYS A 189 -2.22 -0.61 -12.83
N LEU A 190 -1.44 0.20 -12.11
CA LEU A 190 -1.26 1.62 -12.36
C LEU A 190 0.06 1.85 -13.10
N ARG A 191 -0.03 2.57 -14.22
CA ARG A 191 1.09 3.01 -15.05
C ARG A 191 1.15 4.53 -15.02
N LEU A 192 2.08 5.06 -14.24
CA LEU A 192 2.12 6.47 -13.87
C LEU A 192 3.30 7.18 -14.54
N GLU A 193 3.13 8.47 -14.80
CA GLU A 193 4.21 9.31 -15.31
C GLU A 193 5.33 9.46 -14.25
N ALA A 194 6.57 9.30 -14.68
CA ALA A 194 7.76 9.55 -13.91
C ALA A 194 7.92 11.05 -13.66
N PHE A 195 8.53 11.40 -12.53
CA PHE A 195 8.79 12.79 -12.12
C PHE A 195 7.55 13.65 -11.81
N LYS A 196 6.34 13.11 -11.97
CA LYS A 196 5.07 13.69 -11.50
C LYS A 196 4.63 13.04 -10.19
N ASP A 197 5.45 13.19 -9.15
CA ASP A 197 5.31 12.39 -7.93
C ASP A 197 4.01 12.71 -7.17
N GLU A 198 3.58 13.96 -7.16
CA GLU A 198 2.34 14.43 -6.52
C GLU A 198 1.10 13.88 -7.24
N GLU A 199 1.04 13.95 -8.57
CA GLU A 199 -0.06 13.39 -9.35
C GLU A 199 -0.10 11.87 -9.25
N ALA A 200 1.06 11.21 -9.35
CA ALA A 200 1.17 9.76 -9.17
C ALA A 200 0.68 9.35 -7.78
N CYS A 201 1.08 10.09 -6.74
CA CYS A 201 0.63 9.85 -5.38
C CYS A 201 -0.89 10.01 -5.23
N GLU A 202 -1.48 11.01 -5.87
CA GLU A 202 -2.92 11.25 -5.85
C GLU A 202 -3.70 10.14 -6.57
N GLU A 203 -3.19 9.63 -7.67
CA GLU A 203 -3.80 8.52 -8.40
C GLU A 203 -3.76 7.21 -7.60
N ILE A 204 -2.63 6.93 -6.92
CA ILE A 204 -2.53 5.77 -6.02
C ILE A 204 -3.53 5.91 -4.86
N PHE A 205 -3.58 7.08 -4.22
CA PHE A 205 -4.51 7.36 -3.12
C PHE A 205 -5.97 7.16 -3.56
N LYS A 206 -6.40 7.76 -4.67
CA LYS A 206 -7.76 7.58 -5.21
C LYS A 206 -8.07 6.13 -5.52
N THR A 207 -7.08 5.38 -6.01
CA THR A 207 -7.26 3.95 -6.29
C THR A 207 -7.53 3.19 -4.99
N ILE A 208 -6.82 3.49 -3.91
CA ILE A 208 -7.05 2.88 -2.58
C ILE A 208 -8.43 3.27 -2.04
N GLU A 209 -8.75 4.56 -2.04
CA GLU A 209 -10.04 5.09 -1.54
C GLU A 209 -11.25 4.53 -2.30
N SER A 210 -11.10 4.23 -3.59
CA SER A 210 -12.18 3.65 -4.40
C SER A 210 -12.54 2.20 -4.03
N LEU A 211 -11.80 1.60 -3.08
CA LEU A 211 -12.02 0.23 -2.59
C LEU A 211 -12.86 0.20 -1.30
N VAL A 212 -13.11 1.37 -0.70
CA VAL A 212 -14.08 1.57 0.38
C VAL A 212 -15.49 1.70 -0.18
#